data_AF-A0A2H9M0J5-F1
#
_entry.id   AF-A0A2H9M0J5-F1
#
_cell.length_a   1.000
_cell.length_b   1.000
_cell.length_c   1.000
_cell.angle_alpha   90.00
_cell.angle_beta   90.00
_cell.angle_gamma   90.00
#
_symmetry.space_group_name_H-M   'P 1'
#
loop_
_entity.id
_entity.type
_entity.pdbx_description
1 polymer ?
#
loop_
_entity_poly.entity_id
_entity_poly.type
_entity_poly.pdbx_seq_one_letter_code
_entity_poly.pdbx_strand_id
1 'polypeptide(L)'
;MNVEKHEETLKEVMATIEDALNSEDIRMHQRRLIAMISLGVQQIIEYYFHKLDIIKPGAQIKHNWFAVSLEKIQIKLESILTRKLDKIKNLDELLVLARRIEEGRNDLVYGSPVKSDKILREKINLFLKIRELIEDEIK
;
A
#
# COMPACT_ATOMS: atom_id res chain seq x y z
N MET A 1 -13.61 1.18 -10.88
CA MET A 1 -12.99 -0.14 -11.08
C MET A 1 -13.87 -1.16 -10.36
N ASN A 2 -13.97 -2.42 -10.82
CA ASN A 2 -14.77 -3.40 -10.07
C ASN A 2 -14.01 -3.79 -8.80
N VAL A 3 -14.67 -3.80 -7.65
CA VAL A 3 -14.08 -4.11 -6.34
C VAL A 3 -13.31 -5.43 -6.37
N GLU A 4 -13.81 -6.39 -7.14
CA GLU A 4 -13.20 -7.70 -7.42
C GLU A 4 -11.74 -7.62 -7.91
N LYS A 5 -11.40 -6.64 -8.77
CA LYS A 5 -10.04 -6.51 -9.30
C LYS A 5 -9.03 -6.10 -8.22
N HIS A 6 -9.47 -5.31 -7.24
CA HIS A 6 -8.63 -4.99 -6.09
C HIS A 6 -8.39 -6.25 -5.26
N GLU A 7 -9.43 -7.04 -5.01
CA GLU A 7 -9.33 -8.29 -4.24
C GLU A 7 -8.41 -9.31 -4.90
N GLU A 8 -8.51 -9.48 -6.23
CA GLU A 8 -7.59 -10.31 -7.02
C GLU A 8 -6.14 -9.84 -6.86
N THR A 9 -5.90 -8.54 -7.06
CA THR A 9 -4.53 -7.99 -6.92
C THR A 9 -4.00 -8.16 -5.49
N LEU A 10 -4.84 -7.95 -4.48
CA LEU A 10 -4.45 -8.11 -3.08
C LEU A 10 -4.13 -9.57 -2.73
N LYS A 11 -4.84 -10.54 -3.33
CA LYS A 11 -4.49 -11.96 -3.22
C LYS A 11 -3.11 -12.25 -3.81
N GLU A 12 -2.79 -11.70 -4.98
CA GLU A 12 -1.47 -11.84 -5.60
C GLU A 12 -0.34 -11.22 -4.77
N VAL A 13 -0.61 -10.05 -4.16
CA VAL A 13 0.32 -9.40 -3.23
C VAL A 13 0.57 -10.28 -2.02
N MET A 14 -0.48 -10.84 -1.42
CA MET A 14 -0.35 -11.73 -0.27
C MET A 14 0.39 -13.01 -0.59
N ALA A 15 0.09 -13.66 -1.72
CA ALA A 15 0.84 -14.83 -2.18
C ALA A 15 2.34 -14.51 -2.36
N THR A 16 2.67 -13.34 -2.92
CA THR A 16 4.07 -12.90 -3.05
C THR A 16 4.76 -12.69 -1.70
N ILE A 17 4.05 -12.16 -0.70
CA ILE A 17 4.57 -11.98 0.65
C ILE A 17 4.81 -13.35 1.31
N GLU A 18 3.85 -14.26 1.20
CA GLU A 18 3.96 -15.62 1.74
C GLU A 18 5.12 -16.40 1.10
N ASP A 19 5.24 -16.36 -0.22
CA ASP A 19 6.37 -16.95 -0.95
C ASP A 19 7.72 -16.44 -0.43
N ALA A 20 7.82 -15.12 -0.21
CA ALA A 20 9.05 -14.49 0.24
C ALA A 20 9.37 -14.75 1.72
N LEU A 21 8.35 -14.98 2.56
CA LEU A 21 8.52 -15.35 3.97
C LEU A 21 8.88 -16.83 4.14
N ASN A 22 8.45 -17.68 3.21
CA ASN A 22 8.72 -19.12 3.20
C ASN A 22 10.03 -19.48 2.49
N SER A 23 10.71 -18.53 1.83
CA SER A 23 11.99 -18.78 1.20
C SER A 23 13.14 -18.86 2.22
N GLU A 24 14.20 -19.59 1.88
CA GLU A 24 15.42 -19.65 2.70
C GLU A 24 16.06 -18.26 2.88
N ASP A 25 15.93 -17.41 1.87
CA ASP A 25 16.39 -16.02 1.88
C ASP A 25 15.40 -15.09 1.18
N ILE A 26 14.69 -14.29 1.97
CA ILE A 26 13.73 -13.27 1.50
C ILE A 26 14.37 -12.25 0.55
N ARG A 27 15.69 -12.02 0.63
CA ARG A 27 16.41 -11.08 -0.25
C ARG A 27 16.38 -11.52 -1.71
N MET A 28 16.22 -12.82 -1.98
CA MET A 28 16.02 -13.33 -3.35
C MET A 28 14.75 -12.78 -4.00
N HIS A 29 13.76 -12.40 -3.19
CA HIS A 29 12.49 -11.85 -3.66
C HIS A 29 12.45 -10.33 -3.64
N GLN A 30 13.52 -9.64 -3.21
CA GLN A 30 13.54 -8.19 -2.93
C GLN A 30 12.80 -7.34 -3.97
N ARG A 31 13.16 -7.45 -5.26
CA ARG A 31 12.59 -6.59 -6.31
C ARG A 31 11.09 -6.81 -6.47
N ARG A 32 10.68 -8.08 -6.61
CA ARG A 32 9.28 -8.48 -6.77
C ARG A 32 8.47 -8.13 -5.52
N LEU A 33 8.99 -8.46 -4.34
CA LEU A 33 8.36 -8.21 -3.06
C LEU A 33 8.06 -6.71 -2.87
N ILE A 34 9.06 -5.85 -3.06
CA ILE A 34 8.87 -4.41 -2.85
C ILE A 34 7.95 -3.81 -3.91
N ALA A 35 8.04 -4.26 -5.17
CA ALA A 35 7.11 -3.82 -6.21
C ALA A 35 5.65 -4.23 -5.89
N MET A 36 5.43 -5.46 -5.42
CA MET A 36 4.10 -5.96 -5.05
C MET A 36 3.57 -5.29 -3.79
N ILE A 37 4.40 -5.02 -2.79
CA ILE A 37 3.97 -4.28 -1.59
C ILE A 37 3.53 -2.86 -1.97
N SER A 38 4.29 -2.15 -2.81
CA SER A 38 3.93 -0.82 -3.31
C SER A 38 2.60 -0.83 -4.07
N LEU A 39 2.39 -1.82 -4.94
CA LEU A 39 1.11 -2.05 -5.61
C LEU A 39 0.00 -2.33 -4.60
N GLY A 40 0.24 -3.21 -3.63
CA GLY A 40 -0.71 -3.57 -2.58
C GLY A 40 -1.20 -2.37 -1.78
N VAL A 41 -0.31 -1.44 -1.41
CA VAL A 41 -0.69 -0.21 -0.70
C VAL A 41 -1.67 0.62 -1.51
N GLN A 42 -1.41 0.83 -2.80
CA GLN A 42 -2.34 1.54 -3.68
C GLN A 42 -3.70 0.82 -3.73
N GLN A 43 -3.67 -0.50 -3.97
CA GLN A 43 -4.87 -1.29 -4.17
C GLN A 43 -5.74 -1.34 -2.91
N ILE A 44 -5.14 -1.50 -1.73
CA ILE A 44 -5.89 -1.64 -0.49
C ILE A 44 -6.52 -0.32 -0.03
N ILE A 45 -5.83 0.81 -0.22
CA ILE A 45 -6.38 2.13 0.11
C ILE A 45 -7.51 2.49 -0.87
N GLU A 46 -7.33 2.20 -2.17
CA GLU A 46 -8.38 2.44 -3.16
C GLU A 46 -9.60 1.53 -2.92
N TYR A 47 -9.38 0.26 -2.58
CA TYR A 47 -10.41 -0.68 -2.15
C TYR A 47 -11.19 -0.15 -0.94
N TYR A 48 -10.50 0.36 0.08
CA TYR A 48 -11.13 0.96 1.26
C TYR A 48 -12.04 2.13 0.88
N PHE A 49 -11.57 3.04 0.02
CA PHE A 49 -12.38 4.17 -0.42
C PHE A 49 -13.57 3.77 -1.30
N HIS A 50 -13.43 2.68 -2.07
CA HIS A 50 -14.55 2.08 -2.79
C HIS A 50 -15.59 1.47 -1.82
N LYS A 51 -15.16 0.75 -0.78
CA LYS A 51 -16.08 0.17 0.22
C LYS A 51 -16.83 1.23 1.01
N LEU A 52 -16.23 2.40 1.23
CA LEU A 52 -16.89 3.53 1.89
C LEU A 52 -17.77 4.37 0.94
N ASP A 53 -17.76 4.09 -0.37
CA ASP A 53 -18.44 4.87 -1.42
C ASP A 53 -18.04 6.36 -1.41
N ILE A 54 -16.73 6.63 -1.29
CA ILE A 54 -16.20 7.99 -1.17
C ILE A 54 -15.28 8.42 -2.31
N ILE A 55 -14.96 7.54 -3.25
CA ILE A 55 -14.11 7.85 -4.39
C ILE A 55 -14.96 8.16 -5.63
N LYS A 56 -14.62 9.25 -6.33
CA LYS A 56 -15.35 9.67 -7.54
C LYS A 56 -15.30 8.58 -8.61
N PRO A 57 -16.38 8.36 -9.38
CA PRO A 57 -16.36 7.41 -10.50
C PRO A 57 -15.21 7.69 -11.47
N GLY A 58 -14.44 6.66 -11.80
CA GLY A 58 -13.30 6.75 -12.71
C GLY A 58 -12.02 7.35 -12.11
N ALA A 59 -12.05 7.85 -10.87
CA ALA A 59 -10.84 8.25 -10.18
C ALA A 59 -10.02 7.05 -9.74
N GLN A 60 -8.70 7.25 -9.63
CA GLN A 60 -7.73 6.22 -9.27
C GLN A 60 -6.64 6.82 -8.39
N ILE A 61 -6.15 6.03 -7.43
CA ILE A 61 -4.99 6.39 -6.62
C ILE A 61 -3.74 5.92 -7.37
N LYS A 62 -2.69 6.74 -7.38
CA LYS A 62 -1.40 6.34 -7.95
C LYS A 62 -0.42 6.03 -6.83
N HIS A 63 0.29 4.90 -6.92
CA HIS A 63 1.28 4.48 -5.92
C HIS A 63 2.32 5.59 -5.61
N ASN A 64 2.75 6.34 -6.64
CA ASN A 64 3.73 7.41 -6.51
C ASN A 64 3.23 8.62 -5.69
N TRP A 65 1.93 8.70 -5.38
CA TRP A 65 1.42 9.73 -4.47
C TRP A 65 1.97 9.55 -3.08
N PHE A 66 2.18 8.31 -2.62
CA PHE A 66 2.69 8.07 -1.28
C PHE A 66 4.20 8.36 -1.13
N ALA A 67 4.89 8.72 -2.22
CA ALA A 67 6.30 9.14 -2.18
C ALA A 67 6.51 10.63 -1.87
N VAL A 68 5.45 11.41 -1.64
CA VAL A 68 5.55 12.86 -1.32
C VAL A 68 5.10 13.16 0.13
N SER A 69 5.10 14.43 0.52
CA SER A 69 4.66 14.85 1.86
C SER A 69 3.18 14.52 2.10
N LEU A 70 2.81 14.30 3.37
CA LEU A 70 1.42 14.00 3.78
C LEU A 70 0.44 15.05 3.28
N GLU A 71 0.76 16.33 3.41
CA GLU A 71 -0.05 17.44 2.89
C GLU A 71 -0.32 17.29 1.38
N LYS A 72 0.71 16.97 0.59
CA LYS A 72 0.55 16.76 -0.86
C LYS A 72 -0.26 15.50 -1.18
N ILE A 73 -0.18 14.46 -0.35
CA ILE A 73 -1.02 13.26 -0.48
C ILE A 73 -2.49 13.66 -0.23
N GLN A 74 -2.76 14.37 0.86
CA GLN A 74 -4.10 14.82 1.24
C GLN A 74 -4.72 15.69 0.14
N ILE A 75 -3.99 16.68 -0.39
CA ILE A 75 -4.47 17.51 -1.51
C ILE A 75 -4.86 16.65 -2.73
N LYS A 76 -4.06 15.64 -3.07
CA LYS A 76 -4.36 14.73 -4.18
C LYS A 76 -5.61 13.89 -3.90
N LEU A 77 -5.76 13.38 -2.69
CA LEU A 77 -6.94 12.62 -2.27
C LEU A 77 -8.21 13.49 -2.28
N GLU A 78 -8.17 14.71 -1.75
CA GLU A 78 -9.29 15.64 -1.77
C GLU A 78 -9.81 15.91 -3.19
N SER A 79 -8.91 15.92 -4.19
CA SER A 79 -9.30 16.11 -5.58
C SER A 79 -10.14 14.95 -6.14
N ILE A 80 -10.02 13.74 -5.59
CA ILE A 80 -10.69 12.53 -6.08
C ILE A 80 -11.77 11.98 -5.16
N LEU A 81 -11.85 12.43 -3.91
CA LEU A 81 -12.85 11.98 -2.94
C LEU A 81 -14.08 12.88 -2.92
N THR A 82 -15.22 12.30 -2.55
CA THR A 82 -16.52 12.98 -2.41
C THR A 82 -16.79 13.43 -0.98
N ARG A 83 -16.07 12.86 0.00
CA ARG A 83 -16.12 13.25 1.41
C ARG A 83 -14.82 13.93 1.84
N LYS A 84 -14.93 14.79 2.86
CA LYS A 84 -13.77 15.40 3.52
C LYS A 84 -12.93 14.31 4.22
N LEU A 85 -11.62 14.49 4.21
CA LEU A 85 -10.64 13.55 4.76
C LEU A 85 -10.76 13.37 6.28
N ASP A 86 -11.15 14.43 7.00
CA ASP A 86 -11.33 14.46 8.46
C ASP A 86 -12.40 13.46 8.96
N LYS A 87 -13.25 12.96 8.07
CA LYS A 87 -14.27 11.95 8.39
C LYS A 87 -13.81 10.51 8.16
N ILE A 88 -12.60 10.30 7.63
CA ILE A 88 -12.06 8.97 7.36
C ILE A 88 -11.24 8.53 8.57
N LYS A 89 -11.72 7.51 9.29
CA LYS A 89 -11.07 7.00 10.48
C LYS A 89 -9.67 6.46 10.15
N ASN A 90 -8.71 6.76 11.03
CA ASN A 90 -7.30 6.35 10.94
C ASN A 90 -6.57 6.77 9.65
N LEU A 91 -7.12 7.71 8.86
CA LEU A 91 -6.51 8.10 7.59
C LEU A 91 -5.07 8.57 7.74
N ASP A 92 -4.78 9.44 8.71
CA ASP A 92 -3.43 9.97 8.89
C ASP A 92 -2.42 8.86 9.20
N GLU A 93 -2.81 7.87 10.01
CA GLU A 93 -1.97 6.70 10.27
C GLU A 93 -1.76 5.88 8.99
N LEU A 94 -2.81 5.63 8.22
CA LEU A 94 -2.72 4.91 6.94
C LEU A 94 -1.75 5.62 5.97
N LEU A 95 -1.85 6.94 5.84
CA LEU A 95 -0.99 7.73 4.95
C LEU A 95 0.47 7.76 5.42
N VAL A 96 0.71 7.80 6.74
CA VAL A 96 2.06 7.68 7.32
C VAL A 96 2.67 6.33 7.00
N LEU A 97 1.92 5.23 7.18
CA LEU A 97 2.40 3.88 6.88
C LEU A 97 2.68 3.70 5.37
N ALA A 98 1.76 4.16 4.52
CA ALA A 98 1.90 4.11 3.07
C ALA A 98 3.15 4.87 2.60
N ARG A 99 3.40 6.05 3.17
CA ARG A 99 4.61 6.83 2.88
C ARG A 99 5.88 6.10 3.30
N ARG A 100 5.90 5.53 4.52
CA ARG A 100 7.04 4.73 4.99
C ARG A 100 7.33 3.53 4.10
N ILE A 101 6.33 2.97 3.41
CA ILE A 101 6.54 1.91 2.43
C ILE A 101 7.23 2.45 1.16
N GLU A 102 6.82 3.60 0.64
CA GLU A 102 7.44 4.20 -0.54
C GLU A 102 8.83 4.81 -0.30
N GLU A 103 9.19 5.15 0.94
CA GLU A 103 10.52 5.64 1.29
C GLU A 103 11.63 4.64 0.88
N GLY A 104 12.53 5.05 -0.01
CA GLY A 104 13.61 4.19 -0.54
C GLY A 104 13.13 3.06 -1.47
N ARG A 105 11.85 3.04 -1.89
CA ARG A 105 11.28 1.99 -2.73
C ARG A 105 12.05 1.79 -4.04
N ASN A 106 12.43 2.86 -4.71
CA ASN A 106 13.16 2.75 -5.99
C ASN A 106 14.54 2.14 -5.82
N ASP A 107 15.25 2.46 -4.75
CA ASP A 107 16.56 1.86 -4.46
C ASP A 107 16.43 0.37 -4.16
N LEU A 108 15.36 -0.04 -3.47
CA LEU A 108 15.10 -1.45 -3.20
C LEU A 108 14.66 -2.22 -4.46
N VAL A 109 13.91 -1.61 -5.37
CA VAL A 109 13.45 -2.27 -6.61
C VAL A 109 14.55 -2.33 -7.67
N TYR A 110 15.28 -1.23 -7.89
CA TYR A 110 16.22 -1.09 -8.99
C TYR A 110 17.69 -1.19 -8.57
N GLY A 111 17.99 -1.00 -7.29
CA GLY A 111 19.35 -1.03 -6.75
C GLY A 111 19.88 -2.43 -6.47
N SER A 112 20.96 -2.45 -5.68
CA SER A 112 21.63 -3.68 -5.28
C SER A 112 20.83 -4.43 -4.21
N PRO A 113 21.00 -5.76 -4.11
CA PRO A 113 20.43 -6.54 -3.01
C PRO A 113 20.86 -5.98 -1.65
N VAL A 114 19.91 -5.89 -0.72
CA VAL A 114 20.19 -5.45 0.65
C VAL A 114 21.05 -6.48 1.37
N LYS A 115 21.92 -6.02 2.27
CA LYS A 115 22.80 -6.94 3.03
C LYS A 115 22.04 -7.71 4.12
N SER A 116 20.98 -7.13 4.66
CA SER A 116 20.12 -7.71 5.70
C SER A 116 18.66 -7.63 5.27
N ASP A 117 17.87 -8.65 5.62
CA ASP A 117 16.44 -8.73 5.36
C ASP A 117 15.59 -7.78 6.21
N LYS A 118 16.16 -7.12 7.23
CA LYS A 118 15.44 -6.28 8.18
C LYS A 118 14.52 -5.26 7.50
N ILE A 119 15.03 -4.58 6.48
CA ILE A 119 14.24 -3.58 5.75
C ILE A 119 13.10 -4.21 4.94
N LEU A 120 13.29 -5.41 4.38
CA LEU A 120 12.24 -6.12 3.64
C LEU A 120 11.12 -6.57 4.58
N ARG A 121 11.47 -7.11 5.75
CA ARG A 121 10.52 -7.47 6.80
C ARG A 121 9.78 -6.26 7.35
N GLU A 122 10.46 -5.13 7.51
CA GLU A 122 9.81 -3.88 7.91
C GLU A 122 8.75 -3.46 6.89
N LYS A 123 9.05 -3.52 5.59
CA LYS A 123 8.07 -3.18 4.52
C LYS A 123 6.87 -4.13 4.52
N ILE A 124 7.08 -5.42 4.74
CA ILE A 124 5.99 -6.39 4.92
C ILE A 124 5.13 -6.02 6.12
N ASN A 125 5.73 -5.79 7.28
CA ASN A 125 5.00 -5.48 8.51
C ASN A 125 4.18 -4.19 8.38
N LEU A 126 4.73 -3.16 7.73
CA LEU A 126 3.99 -1.92 7.44
C LEU A 126 2.76 -2.19 6.58
N PHE A 127 2.87 -3.03 5.55
CA PHE A 127 1.75 -3.39 4.69
C PHE A 127 0.69 -4.21 5.43
N LEU A 128 1.10 -5.21 6.20
CA LEU A 128 0.17 -6.01 7.01
C LEU A 128 -0.58 -5.15 8.03
N LYS A 129 0.10 -4.15 8.62
CA LYS A 129 -0.55 -3.18 9.52
C LYS A 129 -1.57 -2.31 8.80
N ILE A 130 -1.29 -1.83 7.59
CA ILE A 130 -2.28 -1.11 6.77
C ILE A 130 -3.51 -2.00 6.53
N ARG A 131 -3.27 -3.28 6.21
CA ARG A 131 -4.34 -4.24 5.97
C ARG A 131 -5.22 -4.45 7.20
N GLU A 132 -4.62 -4.71 8.35
CA GLU A 132 -5.33 -4.87 9.63
C GLU A 132 -6.18 -3.63 9.95
N LEU A 133 -5.60 -2.43 9.85
CA LEU A 133 -6.32 -1.17 10.08
C LEU A 133 -7.53 -0.99 9.17
N ILE A 134 -7.45 -1.41 7.90
CA ILE A 134 -8.57 -1.29 6.96
C ILE A 134 -9.61 -2.40 7.19
N GLU A 135 -9.16 -3.64 7.39
CA GLU A 135 -10.05 -4.79 7.64
C GLU A 135 -10.89 -4.59 8.91
N ASP A 136 -10.33 -4.00 9.95
CA ASP A 136 -11.07 -3.70 11.18
C ASP A 136 -12.12 -2.58 11.02
N GLU A 137 -11.99 -1.71 10.01
CA GLU A 137 -12.98 -0.65 9.73
C GLU A 137 -14.12 -1.12 8.81
N ILE A 138 -13.87 -2.13 7.96
CA ILE A 138 -14.84 -2.60 6.95
C ILE A 138 -15.54 -3.91 7.33
N LYS A 139 -15.19 -4.54 8.47
CA LYS A 139 -15.93 -5.65 9.09
C LYS A 139 -17.32 -5.21 9.56
#